data_AF-A0A924X9F5-F1
#
_entry.id   AF-A0A924X9F5-F1
#
_cell.length_a   1.000
_cell.length_b   1.000
_cell.length_c   1.000
_cell.angle_alpha   90.00
_cell.angle_beta   90.00
_cell.angle_gamma   90.00
#
_symmetry.space_group_name_H-M   'P 1'
#
loop_
_entity.id
_entity.type
_entity.pdbx_description
1 polymer ?
#
loop_
_entity_poly.entity_id
_entity_poly.type
_entity_poly.pdbx_seq_one_letter_code
_entity_poly.pdbx_strand_id
1 'polypeptide(L)'
;DRLRATIYGIFDQTFAITGILRAMSLLIAVCGITLTLLVLARERAAELALYGALGATRGQLFRLFVGHGVVLACFGVALGAIGGGALALVLVYLINRVYFGWTIQLALPWRSLASQVATIVGVAALAAVYPALRASRTHASELTRDDL
;
A
#
# COMPACT_ATOMS: atom_id res chain seq x y z
N ASP A 1 -32.43 26.37 -3.51
CA ASP A 1 -31.96 25.09 -4.10
C ASP A 1 -30.83 25.21 -5.12
N ARG A 2 -30.89 26.10 -6.12
CA ARG A 2 -29.77 26.27 -7.10
C ARG A 2 -28.43 26.66 -6.46
N LEU A 3 -28.42 27.48 -5.41
CA LEU A 3 -27.20 27.90 -4.72
C LEU A 3 -26.51 26.74 -3.96
N ARG A 4 -27.28 25.82 -3.35
CA ARG A 4 -26.73 24.61 -2.73
C ARG A 4 -26.12 23.67 -3.77
N ALA A 5 -26.79 23.45 -4.90
CA ALA A 5 -26.29 22.60 -5.97
C ALA A 5 -24.96 23.10 -6.56
N THR A 6 -24.81 24.42 -6.75
CA THR A 6 -23.54 25.02 -7.22
C THR A 6 -22.43 24.91 -6.17
N ILE A 7 -22.74 25.11 -4.88
CA ILE A 7 -21.77 24.94 -3.79
C ILE A 7 -21.31 23.47 -3.68
N TYR A 8 -22.23 22.51 -3.79
CA TYR A 8 -21.89 21.08 -3.79
C TYR A 8 -21.06 20.69 -5.02
N GLY A 9 -21.34 21.23 -6.21
CA GLY A 9 -20.56 20.95 -7.41
C GLY A 9 -19.10 21.43 -7.32
N ILE A 10 -18.86 22.64 -6.77
CA ILE A 10 -17.50 23.16 -6.54
C ILE A 10 -16.77 22.35 -5.46
N PHE A 11 -17.50 21.93 -4.42
CA PHE A 11 -16.95 21.08 -3.37
C PHE A 11 -16.56 19.70 -3.91
N ASP A 12 -17.41 19.06 -4.70
CA ASP A 12 -17.15 17.74 -5.31
C ASP A 12 -15.95 17.79 -6.26
N GLN A 13 -15.80 18.87 -7.04
CA GLN A 13 -14.65 19.05 -7.92
C GLN A 13 -13.33 19.15 -7.12
N THR A 14 -13.34 19.85 -5.98
CA THR A 14 -12.15 19.97 -5.11
C THR A 14 -11.84 18.65 -4.41
N PHE A 15 -12.86 17.90 -3.98
CA PHE A 15 -12.69 16.56 -3.43
C PHE A 15 -12.24 15.54 -4.49
N ALA A 16 -12.67 15.68 -5.75
CA ALA A 16 -12.27 14.82 -6.84
C ALA A 16 -10.76 14.89 -7.13
N ILE A 17 -10.17 16.09 -7.07
CA ILE A 17 -8.70 16.26 -7.22
C ILE A 17 -7.95 15.49 -6.15
N THR A 18 -8.35 15.61 -4.89
CA THR A 18 -7.78 14.83 -3.78
C THR A 18 -7.96 13.32 -3.99
N GLY A 19 -9.11 12.90 -4.53
CA GLY A 19 -9.38 11.52 -4.90
C GLY A 19 -8.40 10.97 -5.94
N ILE A 20 -8.10 11.74 -6.99
CA ILE A 20 -7.12 11.37 -8.02
C ILE A 20 -5.73 11.27 -7.42
N LEU A 21 -5.33 12.24 -6.59
CA LEU A 21 -4.02 12.21 -5.94
C LEU A 21 -3.87 10.99 -5.05
N ARG A 22 -4.92 10.64 -4.28
CA ARG A 22 -4.97 9.43 -3.48
C ARG A 22 -4.82 8.16 -4.34
N ALA A 23 -5.49 8.09 -5.48
CA ALA A 23 -5.37 6.96 -6.40
C ALA A 23 -3.94 6.84 -6.98
N MET A 24 -3.33 7.96 -7.36
CA MET A 24 -1.94 8.01 -7.83
C MET A 24 -0.96 7.52 -6.74
N SER A 25 -1.11 8.00 -5.50
CA SER A 25 -0.28 7.56 -4.37
C SER A 25 -0.40 6.05 -4.14
N LEU A 26 -1.61 5.50 -4.24
CA LEU A 26 -1.83 4.06 -4.10
C LEU A 26 -1.14 3.27 -5.22
N LEU A 27 -1.22 3.76 -6.46
CA LEU A 27 -0.56 3.15 -7.62
C LEU A 27 0.97 3.15 -7.46
N ILE A 28 1.53 4.27 -7.01
CA ILE A 28 2.97 4.40 -6.71
C ILE A 28 3.37 3.40 -5.62
N ALA A 29 2.59 3.29 -4.54
CA ALA A 29 2.85 2.33 -3.46
C ALA A 29 2.85 0.88 -3.97
N VAL A 30 1.86 0.49 -4.77
CA VAL A 30 1.76 -0.84 -5.40
C VAL A 30 3.00 -1.13 -6.26
N CYS A 31 3.38 -0.18 -7.10
CA CYS A 31 4.53 -0.33 -7.97
C CYS A 31 5.83 -0.49 -7.16
N GLY A 32 6.01 0.35 -6.14
CA GLY A 32 7.15 0.27 -5.21
C GLY A 32 7.24 -1.08 -4.51
N ILE A 33 6.16 -1.55 -3.89
CA ILE A 33 6.12 -2.86 -3.21
C ILE A 33 6.46 -3.99 -4.19
N THR A 34 5.88 -3.95 -5.40
CA THR A 34 6.12 -4.97 -6.43
C THR A 34 7.59 -5.00 -6.85
N LEU A 35 8.20 -3.84 -7.06
CA LEU A 35 9.61 -3.70 -7.41
C LEU A 35 10.52 -4.20 -6.29
N THR A 36 10.26 -3.82 -5.04
CA THR A 36 11.03 -4.28 -3.89
C THR A 36 10.97 -5.80 -3.73
N LEU A 37 9.79 -6.40 -3.84
CA LEU A 37 9.63 -7.86 -3.78
C LEU A 37 10.32 -8.57 -4.95
N LEU A 38 10.29 -7.97 -6.15
CA LEU A 38 10.97 -8.51 -7.32
C LEU A 38 12.49 -8.48 -7.13
N VAL A 39 13.05 -7.39 -6.62
CA VAL A 39 14.48 -7.27 -6.30
C VAL A 39 14.87 -8.28 -5.23
N LEU A 40 14.09 -8.38 -4.15
CA LEU A 40 14.33 -9.35 -3.08
C LEU A 40 14.31 -10.79 -3.60
N ALA A 41 13.38 -11.11 -4.51
CA ALA A 41 13.32 -12.42 -5.15
C ALA A 41 14.56 -12.73 -5.99
N ARG A 42 15.16 -11.72 -6.63
CA ARG A 42 16.40 -11.86 -7.40
C ARG A 42 17.62 -12.05 -6.51
N GLU A 43 17.74 -11.26 -5.44
CA GLU A 43 18.84 -11.37 -4.48
C GLU A 43 18.85 -12.72 -3.77
N ARG A 44 17.66 -13.24 -3.42
CA ARG A 44 17.49 -14.53 -2.72
C ARG A 44 17.33 -15.72 -3.66
N ALA A 45 17.46 -15.55 -4.97
CA ALA A 45 17.21 -16.61 -5.95
C ALA A 45 18.06 -17.87 -5.70
N ALA A 46 19.34 -17.70 -5.37
CA ALA A 46 20.26 -18.81 -5.08
C ALA A 46 19.85 -19.60 -3.81
N GLU A 47 19.43 -18.90 -2.76
CA GLU A 47 18.92 -19.55 -1.54
C GLU A 47 17.62 -20.30 -1.81
N LEU A 48 16.72 -19.71 -2.59
CA LEU A 48 15.45 -20.33 -2.97
C LEU A 48 15.67 -21.57 -3.87
N ALA A 49 16.71 -21.58 -4.70
CA ALA A 49 17.09 -22.74 -5.51
C ALA A 49 17.59 -23.90 -4.62
N LEU A 50 18.38 -23.59 -3.58
CA LEU A 50 18.79 -24.56 -2.57
C LEU A 50 17.59 -25.14 -1.80
N TYR A 51 16.63 -24.28 -1.40
CA TYR A 51 15.38 -24.74 -0.79
C TYR A 51 14.55 -25.62 -1.74
N GLY A 52 14.55 -25.31 -3.04
CA GLY A 52 13.93 -26.15 -4.07
C GLY A 52 14.56 -27.54 -4.16
N ALA A 53 15.89 -27.63 -4.10
CA ALA A 53 16.62 -28.90 -4.08
C ALA A 53 16.34 -29.73 -2.81
N LEU A 54 16.02 -29.07 -1.68
CA LEU A 54 15.59 -29.70 -0.43
C LEU A 54 14.08 -30.06 -0.40
N GLY A 55 13.34 -29.82 -1.48
CA GLY A 55 11.92 -30.18 -1.61
C GLY A 55 10.93 -29.13 -1.13
N ALA A 56 11.34 -27.87 -0.97
CA ALA A 56 10.44 -26.80 -0.55
C ALA A 56 9.26 -26.63 -1.54
N THR A 57 8.04 -26.56 -0.99
CA THR A 57 6.82 -26.50 -1.80
C THR A 57 6.57 -25.07 -2.30
N ARG A 58 6.12 -24.89 -3.55
CA ARG A 58 5.79 -23.58 -4.16
C ARG A 58 4.89 -22.68 -3.27
N GLY A 59 4.02 -23.28 -2.47
CA GLY A 59 3.15 -22.59 -1.52
C GLY A 59 3.84 -22.02 -0.27
N GLN A 60 5.04 -22.49 0.07
CA GLN A 60 5.87 -21.91 1.15
C GLN A 60 6.55 -20.63 0.66
N LEU A 61 7.12 -20.64 -0.55
CA LEU A 61 7.65 -19.43 -1.19
C LEU A 61 6.58 -18.36 -1.35
N PHE A 62 5.39 -18.74 -1.84
CA PHE A 62 4.28 -17.81 -1.99
C PHE A 62 3.90 -17.13 -0.66
N ARG A 63 3.79 -17.91 0.42
CA ARG A 63 3.49 -17.38 1.76
C ARG A 63 4.57 -16.44 2.28
N LEU A 64 5.84 -16.72 1.98
CA LEU A 64 6.96 -15.87 2.37
C LEU A 64 6.87 -14.50 1.70
N PHE A 65 6.70 -14.44 0.38
CA PHE A 65 6.59 -13.17 -0.35
C PHE A 65 5.35 -12.37 0.03
N VAL A 66 4.21 -13.03 0.20
CA VAL A 66 2.99 -12.37 0.71
C VAL A 66 3.21 -11.83 2.11
N GLY A 67 3.90 -12.58 2.99
CA GLY A 67 4.29 -12.14 4.33
C GLY A 67 5.13 -10.87 4.29
N HIS A 68 6.19 -10.82 3.46
CA HIS A 68 7.00 -9.62 3.29
C HIS A 68 6.19 -8.43 2.78
N GLY A 69 5.30 -8.65 1.80
CA GLY A 69 4.41 -7.61 1.29
C GLY A 69 3.47 -7.03 2.34
N VAL A 70 2.87 -7.90 3.17
CA VAL A 70 2.00 -7.48 4.27
C VAL A 70 2.78 -6.71 5.34
N VAL A 71 3.98 -7.17 5.70
CA VAL A 71 4.83 -6.45 6.66
C VAL A 71 5.17 -5.05 6.13
N LEU A 72 5.57 -4.93 4.87
CA LEU A 72 5.86 -3.63 4.25
C LEU A 72 4.63 -2.70 4.24
N ALA A 73 3.45 -3.26 3.95
CA ALA A 73 2.19 -2.52 3.98
C ALA A 73 1.84 -2.05 5.40
N CYS A 74 1.99 -2.90 6.41
CA CYS A 74 1.78 -2.55 7.81
C CYS A 74 2.71 -1.42 8.26
N PHE A 75 3.99 -1.47 7.89
CA PHE A 75 4.93 -0.38 8.17
C PHE A 75 4.52 0.92 7.47
N GLY A 76 4.13 0.85 6.19
CA GLY A 76 3.64 2.01 5.45
C GLY A 76 2.39 2.64 6.08
N VAL A 77 1.42 1.82 6.50
CA VAL A 77 0.21 2.27 7.19
C VAL A 77 0.55 2.89 8.55
N ALA A 78 1.43 2.27 9.34
CA ALA A 78 1.83 2.79 10.65
C ALA A 78 2.52 4.15 10.53
N LEU A 79 3.50 4.27 9.63
CA LEU A 79 4.20 5.54 9.38
C LEU A 79 3.26 6.60 8.80
N GLY A 80 2.37 6.21 7.88
CA GLY A 80 1.37 7.11 7.31
C GLY A 80 0.35 7.60 8.34
N ALA A 81 -0.09 6.73 9.26
CA ALA A 81 -1.01 7.09 10.33
C ALA A 81 -0.37 8.05 11.34
N ILE A 82 0.89 7.80 11.72
CA ILE A 82 1.65 8.69 12.62
C ILE A 82 1.90 10.04 11.93
N GLY A 83 2.42 10.03 10.70
CA GLY A 83 2.72 11.25 9.95
C GLY A 83 1.46 12.06 9.64
N GLY A 84 0.42 11.41 9.13
CA GLY A 84 -0.87 12.05 8.84
C GLY A 84 -1.59 12.54 10.09
N GLY A 85 -1.54 11.79 11.19
CA GLY A 85 -2.08 12.19 12.48
C GLY A 85 -1.36 13.41 13.06
N ALA A 86 -0.02 13.42 13.02
CA ALA A 86 0.77 14.57 13.43
C ALA A 86 0.46 15.81 12.58
N LEU A 87 0.36 15.65 11.25
CA LEU A 87 0.02 16.74 10.34
C LEU A 87 -1.40 17.29 10.61
N ALA A 88 -2.37 16.41 10.88
CA ALA A 88 -3.73 16.79 11.23
C ALA A 88 -3.78 17.57 12.56
N LEU A 89 -3.03 17.12 13.57
CA LEU A 89 -2.92 17.83 14.85
C LEU A 89 -2.31 19.22 14.65
N VAL A 90 -1.24 19.34 13.88
CA VAL A 90 -0.63 20.64 13.55
C VAL A 90 -1.64 21.55 12.85
N LEU A 91 -2.38 21.03 11.85
CA LEU A 91 -3.40 21.80 11.15
C LEU A 91 -4.50 22.31 12.08
N VAL A 92 -4.98 21.48 13.00
CA VAL A 92 -6.07 21.89 13.90
C VAL A 92 -5.59 22.80 15.03
N TYR A 93 -4.46 22.49 15.67
CA TYR A 93 -4.02 23.23 16.85
C TYR A 93 -3.27 24.52 16.50
N LEU A 94 -2.47 24.53 15.43
CA LEU A 94 -1.73 25.72 15.00
C LEU A 94 -2.51 26.51 13.96
N ILE A 95 -2.78 25.92 12.78
CA ILE A 95 -3.30 26.68 11.64
C ILE A 95 -4.75 27.13 11.88
N ASN A 96 -5.64 26.25 12.33
CA ASN A 96 -7.05 26.61 12.52
C ASN A 96 -7.24 27.72 13.57
N ARG A 97 -6.45 27.67 14.66
CA ARG A 97 -6.47 28.69 15.70
C ARG A 97 -5.98 30.06 15.20
N VAL A 98 -4.94 30.08 14.36
CA VAL A 98 -4.34 31.31 13.83
C VAL A 98 -5.22 31.96 12.76
N TYR A 99 -5.88 31.18 11.89
CA TYR A 99 -6.61 31.71 10.74
C TYR A 99 -8.13 31.89 10.96
N PHE A 100 -8.78 31.03 11.75
CA PHE A 100 -10.24 31.04 11.90
C PHE A 100 -10.71 31.43 13.31
N GLY A 101 -9.81 31.53 14.29
CA GLY A 101 -10.11 31.97 15.66
C GLY A 101 -11.02 31.04 16.48
N TRP A 102 -11.57 29.98 15.88
CA TRP A 102 -12.54 29.04 16.46
C TRP A 102 -12.05 27.60 16.17
N THR A 103 -12.13 26.69 17.14
CA THR A 103 -11.70 25.29 16.96
C THR A 103 -12.84 24.43 16.42
N ILE A 104 -12.70 23.92 15.19
CA ILE A 104 -13.58 22.86 14.68
C ILE A 104 -13.27 21.59 15.47
N GLN A 105 -14.30 20.93 16.02
CA GLN A 105 -14.14 19.64 16.71
C GLN A 105 -13.58 18.60 15.73
N LEU A 106 -12.50 17.91 16.11
CA LEU A 106 -12.04 16.74 15.36
C LEU A 106 -13.12 15.66 15.42
N ALA A 107 -13.93 15.57 14.37
CA ALA A 107 -14.64 14.35 14.08
C ALA A 107 -13.66 13.43 13.35
N LEU A 108 -13.03 12.47 14.07
CA LEU A 108 -12.30 11.38 13.41
C LEU A 108 -13.32 10.30 13.01
N PRO A 109 -13.65 10.15 11.71
CA PRO A 109 -14.53 9.08 11.27
C PRO A 109 -13.79 7.75 11.31
N TRP A 110 -13.80 7.08 12.47
CA TRP A 110 -13.09 5.82 12.69
C TRP A 110 -13.45 4.75 11.64
N ARG A 111 -14.72 4.71 11.22
CA ARG A 111 -15.19 3.84 10.12
C ARG A 111 -14.52 4.13 8.79
N SER A 112 -14.35 5.41 8.44
CA SER A 112 -13.69 5.78 7.19
C SER A 112 -12.20 5.45 7.25
N LEU A 113 -11.54 5.70 8.38
CA LEU A 113 -10.13 5.32 8.57
C LEU A 113 -9.91 3.81 8.44
N ALA A 114 -10.74 3.02 9.11
CA ALA A 114 -10.68 1.56 9.03
C ALA A 114 -10.86 1.05 7.60
N SER A 115 -11.78 1.63 6.82
CA SER A 115 -11.93 1.25 5.41
C SER A 115 -10.72 1.63 4.56
N GLN A 116 -10.07 2.77 4.81
CA GLN A 116 -8.86 3.15 4.08
C GLN A 116 -7.71 2.19 4.36
N VAL A 117 -7.49 1.85 5.62
CA VAL A 117 -6.45 0.88 6.03
C VAL A 117 -6.72 -0.47 5.37
N ALA A 118 -7.97 -0.95 5.40
CA ALA A 118 -8.35 -2.19 4.74
C ALA A 118 -8.09 -2.16 3.22
N THR A 119 -8.39 -1.04 2.55
CA THR A 119 -8.08 -0.87 1.12
C THR A 119 -6.59 -0.89 0.85
N ILE A 120 -5.78 -0.18 1.64
CA ILE A 120 -4.31 -0.13 1.47
C ILE A 120 -3.72 -1.53 1.64
N VAL A 121 -4.08 -2.22 2.72
CA VAL A 121 -3.59 -3.59 3.00
C VAL A 121 -4.07 -4.56 1.93
N GLY A 122 -5.33 -4.48 1.50
CA GLY A 122 -5.87 -5.33 0.44
C GLY A 122 -5.17 -5.12 -0.90
N VAL A 123 -4.91 -3.87 -1.27
CA VAL A 123 -4.21 -3.52 -2.51
C VAL A 123 -2.73 -3.90 -2.46
N ALA A 124 -2.07 -3.75 -1.31
CA ALA A 124 -0.70 -4.22 -1.11
C ALA A 124 -0.59 -5.75 -1.16
N ALA A 125 -1.57 -6.46 -0.59
CA ALA A 125 -1.65 -7.91 -0.70
C ALA A 125 -1.82 -8.34 -2.16
N LEU A 126 -2.70 -7.68 -2.92
CA LEU A 126 -2.88 -7.93 -4.36
C LEU A 126 -1.60 -7.63 -5.15
N ALA A 127 -0.89 -6.55 -4.82
CA ALA A 127 0.40 -6.21 -5.43
C ALA A 127 1.44 -7.31 -5.22
N ALA A 128 1.46 -7.93 -4.04
CA ALA A 128 2.38 -9.02 -3.70
C ALA A 128 2.05 -10.35 -4.40
N VAL A 129 0.81 -10.54 -4.90
CA VAL A 129 0.43 -11.75 -5.64
C VAL A 129 1.20 -11.87 -6.96
N TYR A 130 1.40 -10.76 -7.68
CA TYR A 130 2.10 -10.76 -8.97
C TYR A 130 3.56 -11.24 -8.90
N PRO A 131 4.45 -10.68 -8.04
CA PRO A 131 5.82 -11.16 -7.89
C PRO A 131 5.88 -12.57 -7.28
N ALA A 132 4.96 -12.94 -6.38
CA ALA A 132 4.91 -14.28 -5.82
C ALA A 132 4.60 -15.35 -6.89
N LEU A 133 3.68 -15.07 -7.80
CA LEU A 133 3.41 -15.91 -8.97
C LEU A 133 4.63 -15.99 -9.89
N ARG A 134 5.31 -14.85 -10.14
CA ARG A 134 6.48 -14.80 -11.01
C ARG A 134 7.66 -15.60 -10.45
N ALA A 135 7.96 -15.46 -9.15
CA ALA A 135 9.03 -16.20 -8.46
C ALA A 135 8.78 -17.72 -8.47
N SER A 136 7.51 -18.14 -8.36
CA SER A 136 7.16 -19.57 -8.42
C SER A 136 7.39 -20.21 -9.80
N ARG A 137 7.37 -19.40 -10.88
CA ARG A 137 7.56 -19.86 -12.26
C ARG A 137 9.02 -19.92 -12.67
N THR A 138 9.88 -19.05 -12.15
CA THR A 138 11.32 -19.02 -12.50
C THR A 138 12.09 -20.24 -12.01
N HIS A 139 11.78 -20.78 -10.83
CA HIS A 139 12.42 -22.02 -10.33
C HIS A 139 12.20 -23.24 -11.24
N ALA A 140 11.11 -23.28 -12.01
CA ALA A 140 10.80 -24.42 -12.87
C ALA A 140 11.67 -24.46 -14.15
N SER A 141 12.23 -23.33 -14.59
CA SER A 141 12.99 -23.27 -15.85
C SER A 141 14.50 -23.39 -15.68
N GLU A 142 15.05 -23.10 -14.50
CA GLU A 142 16.50 -23.24 -14.25
C GLU A 142 16.91 -24.69 -14.02
N LEU A 143 16.07 -25.52 -13.37
CA LEU A 143 16.33 -26.96 -13.20
C LEU A 143 16.28 -27.76 -14.51
N THR A 144 15.76 -27.20 -15.61
CA THR A 144 15.74 -27.87 -16.93
C THR A 144 16.86 -27.39 -17.85
N ARG A 145 17.56 -26.29 -17.48
CA ARG A 145 18.57 -25.66 -18.34
C ARG A 145 20.00 -26.01 -17.98
N ASP A 146 20.26 -26.46 -16.76
CA ASP A 146 21.60 -26.87 -16.32
C ASP A 146 21.87 -28.38 -16.55
N ASP A 147 20.84 -29.15 -16.92
CA ASP A 147 20.91 -30.59 -17.25
C ASP A 147 20.98 -30.89 -18.77
N LEU A 148 21.21 -29.88 -19.62
CA LEU A 148 21.42 -30.03 -21.08
C LEU A 148 22.61 -29.18 -21.56
#